data_AF-A0A7J9XZC7-F1
#
_entry.id   AF-A0A7J9XZC7-F1
#
_cell.length_a   1.000
_cell.length_b   1.000
_cell.length_c   1.000
_cell.angle_alpha   90.00
_cell.angle_beta   90.00
_cell.angle_gamma   90.00
#
_symmetry.space_group_name_H-M   'P 1'
#
loop_
_entity.id
_entity.type
_entity.pdbx_description
1 polymer ?
#
loop_
_entity_poly.entity_id
_entity_poly.type
_entity_poly.pdbx_seq_one_letter_code
_entity_poly.pdbx_strand_id
1 'polypeptide(L)'
;MDALEATELFQRNGWTDGLPVVPPTEERVRECLEWAAFAPDHVIGVEPVRRRPLTAEKVAINAAMAGCLGPHFPVVAATVEAMCDEAFLLHGCSASTGGAAPLIVVNGPVRREIGMNATHNALA
;
A
#
# COMPACT_ATOMS: atom_id res chain seq x y z
N MET A 1 -5.73 -11.85 20.71
CA MET A 1 -5.62 -12.49 19.39
C MET A 1 -4.18 -12.41 18.97
N ASP A 2 -3.55 -13.53 18.68
CA ASP A 2 -2.18 -13.54 18.14
C ASP A 2 -2.17 -13.31 16.61
N ALA A 3 -0.98 -13.26 16.01
CA ALA A 3 -0.83 -12.97 14.58
C ALA A 3 -1.39 -14.08 13.67
N LEU A 4 -1.32 -15.34 14.11
CA LEU A 4 -1.81 -16.48 13.35
C LEU A 4 -3.34 -16.52 13.39
N GLU A 5 -3.93 -16.34 14.57
CA GLU A 5 -5.38 -16.23 14.76
C GLU A 5 -5.96 -15.09 13.91
N ALA A 6 -5.25 -13.96 13.83
CA ALA A 6 -5.67 -12.84 13.00
C ALA A 6 -5.61 -13.18 11.51
N THR A 7 -4.54 -13.85 11.07
CA THR A 7 -4.42 -14.32 9.68
C THR A 7 -5.57 -15.26 9.33
N GLU A 8 -5.85 -16.26 10.16
CA GLU A 8 -6.96 -17.21 9.97
C GLU A 8 -8.32 -16.50 9.95
N LEU A 9 -8.54 -15.52 10.83
CA LEU A 9 -9.76 -14.71 10.83
C LEU A 9 -9.94 -13.97 9.49
N PHE A 10 -8.89 -13.33 8.99
CA PHE A 10 -8.93 -12.57 7.73
C PHE A 10 -9.13 -13.48 6.53
N GLN A 11 -8.50 -14.66 6.52
CA GLN A 11 -8.71 -15.70 5.50
C GLN A 11 -10.15 -16.18 5.47
N ARG A 12 -10.72 -16.58 6.62
CA ARG A 12 -12.11 -17.05 6.70
C ARG A 12 -13.13 -16.01 6.23
N ASN A 13 -12.84 -14.73 6.43
CA ASN A 13 -13.71 -13.65 6.01
C ASN A 13 -13.44 -13.16 4.57
N GLY A 14 -12.44 -13.70 3.87
CA GLY A 14 -12.07 -13.28 2.52
C GLY A 14 -11.49 -11.86 2.46
N TRP A 15 -10.82 -11.41 3.52
CA TRP A 15 -10.25 -10.05 3.62
C TRP A 15 -8.79 -9.96 3.19
N THR A 16 -8.18 -11.06 2.77
CA THR A 16 -6.81 -11.13 2.25
C THR A 16 -6.81 -11.67 0.83
N ASP A 17 -5.73 -11.46 0.10
CA ASP A 17 -5.45 -12.04 -1.22
C ASP A 17 -4.98 -13.50 -1.15
N GLY A 18 -4.96 -14.07 0.06
CA GLY A 18 -4.49 -15.43 0.33
C GLY A 18 -3.14 -15.47 1.05
N LEU A 19 -2.45 -14.34 1.19
CA LEU A 19 -1.20 -14.26 1.96
C LEU A 19 -1.45 -13.99 3.46
N PRO A 20 -0.48 -14.32 4.34
CA PRO A 20 -0.51 -13.88 5.73
C PRO A 20 -0.55 -12.35 5.83
N VAL A 21 -1.25 -11.83 6.83
CA VAL A 21 -1.43 -10.38 6.99
C VAL A 21 -0.96 -9.93 8.37
N VAL A 22 -0.43 -8.70 8.43
CA VAL A 22 -0.28 -7.98 9.69
C VAL A 22 -1.63 -7.33 10.02
N PRO A 23 -2.20 -7.51 11.22
CA PRO A 23 -3.49 -6.90 11.53
C PRO A 23 -3.42 -5.37 11.43
N PRO A 24 -4.28 -4.74 10.62
CA PRO A 24 -4.30 -3.29 10.44
C PRO A 24 -5.04 -2.64 11.62
N THR A 25 -4.41 -2.62 12.79
CA THR A 25 -4.96 -1.95 13.97
C THR A 25 -5.11 -0.45 13.73
N GLU A 26 -6.06 0.19 14.41
CA GLU A 26 -6.25 1.65 14.33
C GLU A 26 -4.96 2.42 14.57
N GLU A 27 -4.13 1.96 15.51
CA GLU A 27 -2.83 2.55 15.81
C GLU A 27 -1.87 2.52 14.61
N ARG A 28 -1.76 1.38 13.91
CA ARG A 28 -0.89 1.25 12.73
C ARG A 28 -1.38 2.07 11.54
N VAL A 29 -2.70 2.09 11.33
CA VAL A 29 -3.33 2.90 10.28
C VAL A 29 -3.10 4.39 10.57
N ARG A 30 -3.31 4.82 11.81
CA ARG A 30 -3.06 6.20 12.25
C ARG A 30 -1.59 6.57 12.08
N GLU A 31 -0.65 5.72 12.48
CA GLU A 31 0.78 5.96 12.30
C GLU A 31 1.13 6.21 10.82
N CYS A 32 0.62 5.38 9.91
CA CYS A 32 0.79 5.59 8.47
C CYS A 32 0.28 6.97 8.02
N LEU A 33 -0.94 7.34 8.41
CA LEU A 33 -1.55 8.62 8.05
C LEU A 33 -0.77 9.82 8.61
N GLU A 34 -0.28 9.72 9.85
CA GLU A 34 0.53 10.76 10.49
C GLU A 34 1.84 11.00 9.76
N TRP A 35 2.56 9.93 9.37
CA TRP A 35 3.81 10.04 8.60
C TRP A 35 3.64 10.69 7.23
N ALA A 36 2.47 10.51 6.60
CA ALA A 36 2.16 11.13 5.32
C ALA A 36 1.40 12.47 5.45
N ALA A 37 1.12 12.93 6.68
CA ALA A 37 0.31 14.12 6.95
C ALA A 37 -1.06 14.14 6.22
N PHE A 38 -1.69 12.97 6.10
CA PHE A 38 -3.01 12.85 5.47
C PHE A 38 -4.14 12.79 6.48
N ALA A 39 -5.25 13.46 6.16
CA ALA A 39 -6.54 13.17 6.78
C ALA A 39 -7.06 11.79 6.28
N PRO A 40 -7.81 11.01 7.09
CA PRO A 40 -8.31 9.70 6.68
C PRO A 40 -9.13 9.70 5.38
N ASP A 41 -9.90 10.76 5.15
CA ASP A 41 -10.79 10.96 4.01
C ASP A 41 -10.10 11.62 2.80
N HIS A 42 -8.83 12.00 2.93
CA HIS A 42 -8.04 12.52 1.82
C HIS A 42 -8.04 11.54 0.64
N VAL A 43 -8.38 12.01 -0.55
CA VAL A 43 -8.40 11.18 -1.76
C VAL A 43 -7.03 11.26 -2.42
N ILE A 44 -6.27 10.16 -2.33
CA ILE A 44 -4.95 10.02 -2.97
C ILE A 44 -5.09 9.99 -4.49
N GLY A 45 -6.16 9.39 -5.00
CA GLY A 45 -6.43 9.29 -6.43
C GLY A 45 -7.77 8.64 -6.71
N VAL A 46 -8.14 8.58 -7.97
CA VAL A 46 -9.37 7.93 -8.44
C VAL A 46 -8.99 6.95 -9.53
N GLU A 47 -9.37 5.68 -9.38
CA GLU A 47 -9.18 4.70 -10.47
C GLU A 47 -10.10 5.11 -11.64
N PRO A 48 -9.53 5.48 -12.81
CA PRO A 48 -10.27 6.18 -13.85
C PRO A 48 -11.41 5.36 -14.46
N VAL A 49 -11.27 4.03 -14.56
CA VAL A 49 -12.26 3.17 -15.23
C VAL A 49 -13.45 2.87 -14.33
N ARG A 50 -13.23 2.47 -13.08
CA ARG A 50 -14.29 2.19 -12.10
C ARG A 50 -14.79 3.45 -11.39
N ARG A 51 -14.12 4.59 -11.60
CA ARG A 51 -14.39 5.87 -10.92
C ARG A 51 -14.42 5.72 -9.40
N ARG A 52 -13.48 4.93 -8.87
CA ARG A 52 -13.43 4.61 -7.45
C ARG A 52 -12.41 5.50 -6.74
N PRO A 53 -12.82 6.35 -5.78
CA PRO A 53 -11.86 7.10 -4.98
C PRO A 53 -11.07 6.17 -4.06
N LEU A 54 -9.77 6.39 -4.03
CA LEU A 54 -8.81 5.72 -3.16
C LEU A 54 -8.49 6.69 -2.00
N THR A 55 -9.13 6.46 -0.85
CA THR A 55 -8.91 7.29 0.34
C THR A 55 -7.62 6.89 1.05
N ALA A 56 -6.94 7.84 1.68
CA ALA A 56 -5.70 7.63 2.41
C ALA A 56 -5.86 6.55 3.47
N GLU A 57 -6.96 6.53 4.21
CA GLU A 57 -7.26 5.48 5.20
C GLU A 57 -7.30 4.08 4.58
N LYS A 58 -7.93 3.91 3.41
CA LYS A 58 -8.00 2.60 2.76
C LYS A 58 -6.63 2.15 2.25
N VAL A 59 -5.84 3.08 1.72
CA VAL A 59 -4.47 2.78 1.30
C VAL A 59 -3.61 2.42 2.52
N ALA A 60 -3.75 3.14 3.64
CA ALA A 60 -3.08 2.85 4.90
C ALA A 60 -3.46 1.49 5.49
N ILE A 61 -4.74 1.12 5.46
CA ILE A 61 -5.21 -0.21 5.87
C ILE A 61 -4.52 -1.31 5.05
N ASN A 62 -4.51 -1.20 3.72
CA ASN A 62 -3.88 -2.20 2.86
C ASN A 62 -2.35 -2.23 3.05
N ALA A 63 -1.72 -1.07 3.21
CA ALA A 63 -0.28 -0.98 3.48
C ALA A 63 0.08 -1.64 4.82
N ALA A 64 -0.68 -1.35 5.89
CA ALA A 64 -0.49 -1.97 7.19
C ALA A 64 -0.71 -3.48 7.13
N MET A 65 -1.70 -3.96 6.36
CA MET A 65 -1.91 -5.39 6.12
C MET A 65 -0.72 -6.08 5.48
N ALA A 66 -0.06 -5.40 4.54
CA ALA A 66 1.17 -5.85 3.88
C ALA A 66 2.43 -5.71 4.76
N GLY A 67 2.31 -5.24 6.00
CA GLY A 67 3.44 -5.03 6.90
C GLY A 67 4.22 -3.74 6.66
N CYS A 68 3.64 -2.76 5.97
CA CYS A 68 4.23 -1.44 5.80
C CYS A 68 4.42 -0.75 7.16
N LEU A 69 5.61 -0.18 7.37
CA LEU A 69 5.88 0.67 8.52
C LEU A 69 5.44 2.11 8.22
N GLY A 70 5.01 2.84 9.25
CA GLY A 70 4.58 4.24 9.13
C GLY A 70 5.53 5.12 8.30
N PRO A 71 6.84 5.15 8.59
CA PRO A 71 7.81 5.95 7.83
C PRO A 71 7.89 5.60 6.34
N HIS A 72 7.49 4.38 5.94
CA HIS A 72 7.52 3.93 4.54
C HIS A 72 6.23 4.31 3.79
N PHE A 73 5.14 4.58 4.51
CA PHE A 73 3.83 4.84 3.93
C PHE A 73 3.78 6.01 2.92
N PRO A 74 4.51 7.13 3.11
CA PRO A 74 4.53 8.21 2.11
C PRO A 74 4.94 7.73 0.71
N VAL A 75 5.85 6.76 0.61
CA VAL A 75 6.27 6.17 -0.68
C VAL A 75 5.15 5.33 -1.29
N VAL A 76 4.41 4.58 -0.46
CA VAL A 76 3.25 3.78 -0.92
C VAL A 76 2.14 4.69 -1.43
N ALA A 77 1.81 5.74 -0.69
CA ALA A 77 0.79 6.70 -1.10
C ALA A 77 1.16 7.41 -2.42
N ALA A 78 2.40 7.90 -2.54
CA ALA A 78 2.89 8.52 -3.78
C ALA A 78 2.89 7.52 -4.96
N THR A 79 3.16 6.24 -4.71
CA THR A 79 3.09 5.18 -5.72
C THR A 79 1.64 5.01 -6.20
N VAL A 80 0.67 4.93 -5.28
CA VAL A 80 -0.74 4.79 -5.62
C VAL A 80 -1.26 6.01 -6.38
N GLU A 81 -0.86 7.22 -5.97
CA GLU A 81 -1.17 8.47 -6.67
C GLU A 81 -0.63 8.43 -8.12
N ALA A 82 0.66 8.09 -8.29
CA ALA A 82 1.29 8.00 -9.61
C ALA A 82 0.62 6.94 -10.50
N MET A 83 0.19 5.81 -9.92
CA MET A 83 -0.54 4.77 -10.66
C MET A 83 -1.93 5.25 -11.11
N CYS A 84 -2.52 6.27 -10.49
CA CYS A 84 -3.79 6.85 -10.92
C CYS A 84 -3.66 7.79 -12.14
N ASP A 85 -2.44 8.12 -12.56
CA ASP A 85 -2.22 8.84 -13.83
C ASP A 85 -2.75 8.00 -15.00
N GLU A 86 -3.51 8.63 -15.91
CA GLU A 86 -4.11 7.96 -17.05
C GLU A 86 -3.08 7.25 -17.93
N ALA A 87 -1.85 7.79 -18.04
CA ALA A 87 -0.77 7.19 -18.82
C ALA A 87 -0.29 5.84 -18.27
N PHE A 88 -0.48 5.56 -16.97
CA PHE A 88 -0.10 4.29 -16.36
C PHE A 88 -1.10 3.16 -16.65
N LEU A 89 -2.37 3.48 -16.95
CA LEU A 89 -3.44 2.51 -17.21
C LEU A 89 -3.68 1.51 -16.06
N LEU A 90 -3.90 2.01 -14.83
CA LEU A 90 -4.14 1.21 -13.62
C LEU A 90 -5.13 0.05 -13.79
N HIS A 91 -6.25 0.29 -14.47
CA HIS A 91 -7.25 -0.74 -14.69
C HIS A 91 -6.70 -1.95 -15.46
N GLY A 92 -5.89 -1.68 -16.49
CA GLY A 92 -5.28 -2.75 -17.29
C GLY A 92 -4.33 -3.61 -16.46
N CYS A 93 -3.55 -2.99 -15.58
CA CYS A 93 -2.67 -3.72 -14.67
C CYS A 93 -3.43 -4.52 -13.60
N SER A 94 -4.47 -3.92 -12.99
CA SER A 94 -5.16 -4.48 -11.83
C SER A 94 -6.26 -5.49 -12.17
N ALA A 95 -6.81 -5.46 -13.38
CA ALA A 95 -7.88 -6.37 -13.81
C ALA A 95 -7.40 -7.52 -14.71
N SER A 96 -6.11 -7.57 -15.04
CA SER A 96 -5.54 -8.58 -15.95
C SER A 96 -5.28 -9.91 -15.25
N THR A 97 -5.60 -11.02 -15.92
CA THR A 97 -5.17 -12.37 -15.51
C THR A 97 -3.76 -12.72 -15.98
N GLY A 98 -3.11 -11.83 -16.75
CA GLY A 98 -1.77 -12.02 -17.30
C GLY A 98 -0.62 -11.75 -16.32
N GLY A 99 -0.91 -11.38 -15.07
CA GLY A 99 0.10 -11.21 -14.03
C GLY A 99 1.02 -10.00 -14.24
N ALA A 100 0.45 -8.84 -14.61
CA ALA A 100 1.24 -7.62 -14.71
C ALA A 100 1.85 -7.26 -13.34
N ALA A 101 3.17 -7.05 -13.31
CA ALA A 101 3.90 -6.64 -12.12
C ALA A 101 4.30 -5.15 -12.25
N PRO A 102 3.74 -4.24 -11.43
CA PRO A 102 4.17 -2.85 -11.41
C PRO A 102 5.66 -2.72 -11.04
N LEU A 103 6.42 -2.00 -11.85
CA LEU A 103 7.78 -1.57 -11.50
C LEU A 103 7.71 -0.19 -10.85
N ILE A 104 8.21 -0.09 -9.62
CA ILE A 104 8.26 1.17 -8.88
C ILE A 104 9.71 1.62 -8.76
N VAL A 105 9.99 2.86 -9.17
CA VAL A 105 11.32 3.47 -9.08
C VAL A 105 11.27 4.61 -8.08
N VAL A 106 11.97 4.47 -6.95
CA VAL A 106 12.02 5.49 -5.91
C VAL A 106 13.31 6.29 -6.04
N ASN A 107 13.18 7.59 -6.32
CA ASN A 107 14.31 8.52 -6.40
C ASN A 107 14.05 9.74 -5.51
N GLY A 108 15.08 10.18 -4.79
CA GLY A 108 15.00 11.33 -3.88
C GLY A 108 15.53 11.05 -2.47
N PRO A 109 15.63 12.07 -1.60
CA PRO A 109 16.15 11.94 -0.24
C PRO A 109 15.47 10.86 0.59
N VAL A 110 14.16 10.67 0.38
CA VAL A 110 13.33 9.67 1.08
C VAL A 110 13.94 8.28 1.11
N ARG A 111 14.60 7.82 0.03
CA ARG A 111 15.24 6.49 0.00
C ARG A 111 16.31 6.30 1.07
N ARG A 112 16.98 7.38 1.47
CA ARG A 112 17.98 7.36 2.55
C ARG A 112 17.32 7.52 3.91
N GLU A 113 16.30 8.38 4.01
CA GLU A 113 15.56 8.64 5.26
C GLU A 113 14.87 7.38 5.80
N ILE A 114 14.32 6.55 4.89
CA ILE A 114 13.66 5.29 5.27
C ILE A 114 14.60 4.08 5.25
N GLY A 115 15.91 4.29 5.01
CA GLY A 115 16.87 3.19 4.92
C GLY A 115 16.58 2.19 3.80
N MET A 116 16.05 2.63 2.66
CA MET A 116 15.71 1.77 1.54
C MET A 116 16.98 1.14 0.94
N ASN A 117 17.05 -0.19 0.96
CA ASN A 117 18.14 -0.92 0.34
C ASN A 117 18.14 -0.70 -1.19
N ALA A 118 19.29 -0.26 -1.70
CA ALA A 118 19.54 -0.01 -3.12
C ALA A 118 20.91 -0.57 -3.54
N THR A 119 21.34 -1.66 -2.89
CA THR A 119 22.65 -2.27 -3.11
C THR A 119 22.57 -3.36 -4.20
N HIS A 120 22.97 -4.58 -3.89
CA HIS A 120 23.17 -5.65 -4.86
C HIS A 120 22.04 -6.68 -4.92
N ASN A 121 21.18 -6.76 -3.91
CA ASN A 121 19.98 -7.61 -3.90
C ASN A 121 18.97 -7.11 -2.86
N ALA A 122 17.72 -7.60 -2.88
CA ALA A 122 16.63 -7.13 -2.02
C ALA A 122 16.75 -7.47 -0.51
N LEU A 123 17.54 -8.48 -0.16
CA LEU A 123 17.77 -8.97 1.21
C LEU A 123 19.08 -8.47 1.84
N ALA A 124 19.82 -7.62 1.11
CA ALA A 124 21.10 -7.06 1.53
C ALA A 124 21.00 -5.89 2.50
#